data_AF-A0A8T1VLR5-F1
#
_entry.id   AF-A0A8T1VLR5-F1
#
_cell.length_a   1.000
_cell.length_b   1.000
_cell.length_c   1.000
_cell.angle_alpha   90.00
_cell.angle_beta   90.00
_cell.angle_gamma   90.00
#
_symmetry.space_group_name_H-M   'P 1'
#
loop_
_entity.id
_entity.type
_entity.pdbx_description
1 polymer ?
#
loop_
_entity_poly.entity_id
_entity_poly.type
_entity_poly.pdbx_seq_one_letter_code
_entity_poly.pdbx_strand_id
1 'polypeptide(L)'
;MNGYLPTLPEDLRRCRKMTHLSLVYTHTAMLPAWVKEFTQLQYLHIEGTATASLESLPQSMFDKMDAFAFLHLGIHPMIPVLPSFKGLTSLKSLTLALLFSLEELPSFENLHNVERIVLTSLVTIVSLPDLTHLTRLTNFAVADRGSWCCNGFLGDCDLSSPHCRLHPLWGTPAASCLAVNRTDDRPTRGTLEVLKKYSNGICGALILPGTAEGPPTEVGMDQCNGTLYRQCQVPGHPEAMCYNARFMGISCSENPHPIEMRRRQILRGVGEPCHPIREAWLGCNSP
;
A
#
# COMPACT_ATOMS: atom_id res chain seq x y z
N MET A 1 -5.94 -23.02 -5.33
CA MET A 1 -7.36 -22.99 -4.91
C MET A 1 -7.99 -21.75 -5.52
N ASN A 2 -9.09 -21.90 -6.27
CA ASN A 2 -9.78 -20.79 -6.93
C ASN A 2 -10.41 -19.87 -5.88
N GLY A 3 -9.76 -18.74 -5.58
CA GLY A 3 -10.20 -17.72 -4.62
C GLY A 3 -11.32 -16.81 -5.15
N TYR A 4 -12.02 -17.20 -6.22
CA TYR A 4 -13.03 -16.36 -6.85
C TYR A 4 -14.24 -16.12 -5.92
N LEU A 5 -14.33 -14.92 -5.40
CA LEU A 5 -15.36 -14.43 -4.49
C LEU A 5 -15.75 -13.00 -4.90
N PRO A 6 -16.51 -12.82 -6.00
CA PRO A 6 -16.82 -11.51 -6.57
C PRO A 6 -17.62 -10.61 -5.61
N THR A 7 -18.36 -11.23 -4.69
CA THR A 7 -19.05 -10.59 -3.57
C THR A 7 -19.08 -11.54 -2.37
N LEU A 8 -19.23 -11.00 -1.16
CA LEU A 8 -19.39 -11.81 0.04
C LEU A 8 -20.77 -12.51 0.05
N PRO A 9 -20.85 -13.83 0.32
CA PRO A 9 -22.12 -14.54 0.38
C PRO A 9 -22.95 -14.09 1.59
N GLU A 10 -24.28 -14.07 1.43
CA GLU A 10 -25.23 -13.64 2.48
C GLU A 10 -25.08 -14.41 3.79
N ASP A 11 -24.63 -15.66 3.77
CA ASP A 11 -24.43 -16.45 4.99
C ASP A 11 -23.39 -15.83 5.94
N LEU A 12 -22.37 -15.13 5.40
CA LEU A 12 -21.38 -14.42 6.22
C LEU A 12 -21.99 -13.29 7.04
N ARG A 13 -23.15 -12.73 6.64
CA ARG A 13 -23.84 -11.70 7.41
C ARG A 13 -24.17 -12.16 8.83
N ARG A 14 -24.33 -13.47 9.06
CA ARG A 14 -24.61 -14.05 10.38
C ARG A 14 -23.39 -14.04 11.30
N CYS A 15 -22.17 -13.81 10.79
CA CYS A 15 -20.92 -13.77 11.55
C CYS A 15 -20.76 -12.46 12.35
N ARG A 16 -21.70 -12.14 13.24
CA ARG A 16 -21.75 -10.89 14.02
C ARG A 16 -20.55 -10.63 14.93
N LYS A 17 -19.79 -11.69 15.24
CA LYS A 17 -18.57 -11.63 16.07
C LYS A 17 -17.29 -11.64 15.24
N MET A 18 -17.36 -11.44 13.93
CA MET A 18 -16.19 -11.43 13.08
C MET A 18 -15.27 -10.27 13.46
N THR A 19 -14.02 -10.58 13.77
CA THR A 19 -12.99 -9.61 14.16
C THR A 19 -11.95 -9.40 13.06
N HIS A 20 -11.82 -10.34 12.12
CA HIS A 20 -10.82 -10.30 11.06
C HIS A 20 -11.45 -10.70 9.73
N LEU A 21 -11.23 -9.90 8.69
CA LEU A 21 -11.60 -10.20 7.31
C LEU A 21 -10.40 -9.93 6.41
N SER A 22 -9.97 -10.94 5.67
CA SER A 22 -8.91 -10.83 4.66
C SER A 22 -9.40 -11.36 3.33
N LEU A 23 -9.31 -10.55 2.29
CA LEU A 23 -9.74 -10.83 0.92
C LEU A 23 -8.59 -10.48 -0.03
N VAL A 24 -7.70 -11.44 -0.27
CA VAL A 24 -6.48 -11.25 -1.07
C VAL A 24 -6.58 -12.06 -2.35
N TYR A 25 -6.53 -11.38 -3.49
CA TYR A 25 -6.65 -11.96 -4.82
C TYR A 25 -7.94 -12.77 -5.02
N THR A 26 -9.03 -12.28 -4.41
CA THR A 26 -10.34 -12.96 -4.43
C THR A 26 -11.26 -12.52 -5.57
N HIS A 27 -10.80 -11.63 -6.47
CA HIS A 27 -11.64 -11.03 -7.51
C HIS A 27 -12.89 -10.32 -6.97
N THR A 28 -12.86 -9.89 -5.70
CA THR A 28 -13.98 -9.19 -5.07
C THR A 28 -14.12 -7.79 -5.68
N ALA A 29 -15.20 -7.57 -6.43
CA ALA A 29 -15.49 -6.30 -7.09
C ALA A 29 -16.28 -5.35 -6.18
N MET A 30 -17.09 -5.91 -5.26
CA MET A 30 -17.95 -5.15 -4.37
C MET A 30 -18.09 -5.85 -3.01
N LEU A 31 -18.26 -5.04 -1.96
CA LEU A 31 -18.73 -5.52 -0.66
C LEU A 31 -20.23 -5.24 -0.53
N PRO A 32 -21.04 -6.21 -0.05
CA PRO A 32 -22.45 -5.97 0.21
C PRO A 32 -22.67 -4.86 1.24
N ALA A 33 -23.79 -4.13 1.12
CA ALA A 33 -24.13 -3.04 2.03
C ALA A 33 -24.27 -3.48 3.50
N TRP A 34 -24.58 -4.76 3.75
CA TRP A 34 -24.70 -5.32 5.10
C TRP A 34 -23.35 -5.49 5.81
N VAL A 35 -22.20 -5.31 5.14
CA VAL A 35 -20.88 -5.43 5.79
C VAL A 35 -20.68 -4.41 6.92
N LYS A 36 -21.40 -3.28 6.88
CA LYS A 36 -21.49 -2.31 7.99
C LYS A 36 -22.00 -2.92 9.31
N GLU A 37 -22.64 -4.09 9.25
CA GLU A 37 -23.16 -4.79 10.42
C GLU A 37 -22.07 -5.59 11.16
N PHE A 38 -20.84 -5.68 10.62
CA PHE A 38 -19.68 -6.25 11.31
C PHE A 38 -19.04 -5.25 12.27
N THR A 39 -19.79 -4.82 13.29
CA THR A 39 -19.36 -3.79 14.25
C THR A 39 -18.23 -4.23 15.19
N GLN A 40 -17.89 -5.53 15.22
CA GLN A 40 -16.79 -6.11 16.00
C GLN A 40 -15.50 -6.28 15.16
N LEU A 41 -15.50 -5.86 13.89
CA LEU A 41 -14.34 -5.99 13.03
C LEU A 41 -13.18 -5.16 13.58
N GLN A 42 -12.01 -5.76 13.68
CA GLN A 42 -10.76 -5.15 14.16
C GLN A 42 -9.73 -5.03 13.04
N TYR A 43 -9.79 -5.93 12.06
CA TYR A 43 -8.83 -6.04 10.97
C TYR A 43 -9.55 -6.25 9.63
N LEU A 44 -9.25 -5.39 8.66
CA LEU A 44 -9.64 -5.57 7.26
C LEU A 44 -8.41 -5.46 6.37
N HIS A 45 -8.15 -6.51 5.60
CA HIS A 45 -7.16 -6.48 4.52
C HIS A 45 -7.85 -6.91 3.23
N ILE A 46 -7.96 -6.00 2.28
CA ILE A 46 -8.43 -6.32 0.94
C ILE A 46 -7.33 -5.97 -0.04
N GLU A 47 -6.96 -6.94 -0.86
CA GLU A 47 -5.96 -6.77 -1.90
C GLU A 47 -6.47 -7.36 -3.21
N GLY A 48 -6.62 -6.49 -4.21
CA GLY A 48 -7.04 -6.86 -5.55
C GLY A 48 -5.87 -7.19 -6.48
N THR A 49 -6.16 -7.32 -7.76
CA THR A 49 -5.19 -7.29 -8.85
C THR A 49 -5.51 -6.13 -9.78
N ALA A 50 -4.62 -5.81 -10.72
CA ALA A 50 -4.87 -4.75 -11.70
C ALA A 50 -6.15 -4.96 -12.54
N THR A 51 -6.61 -6.21 -12.67
CA THR A 51 -7.77 -6.59 -13.49
C THR A 51 -8.96 -7.10 -12.68
N ALA A 52 -8.80 -7.35 -11.38
CA ALA A 52 -9.85 -7.87 -10.52
C ALA A 52 -9.70 -7.29 -9.10
N SER A 53 -10.44 -6.21 -8.84
CA SER A 53 -10.31 -5.42 -7.62
C SER A 53 -11.64 -4.74 -7.29
N LEU A 54 -11.78 -4.25 -6.05
CA LEU A 54 -12.92 -3.41 -5.67
C LEU A 54 -13.04 -2.19 -6.59
N GLU A 55 -14.27 -1.93 -7.04
CA GLU A 55 -14.62 -0.71 -7.78
C GLU A 55 -15.12 0.39 -6.83
N SER A 56 -15.68 0.00 -5.69
CA SER A 56 -16.17 0.91 -4.66
C SER A 56 -16.28 0.22 -3.29
N LEU A 57 -16.48 1.02 -2.25
CA LEU A 57 -16.80 0.57 -0.90
C LEU A 57 -18.14 1.19 -0.46
N PRO A 58 -18.96 0.48 0.36
CA PRO A 58 -20.20 1.06 0.88
C PRO A 58 -19.92 2.31 1.73
N GLN A 59 -20.58 3.43 1.42
CA GLN A 59 -20.29 4.73 2.04
C GLN A 59 -20.49 4.79 3.56
N SER A 60 -21.33 3.93 4.13
CA SER A 60 -21.60 3.82 5.57
C SER A 60 -20.89 2.64 6.24
N MET A 61 -19.93 2.00 5.56
CA MET A 61 -19.26 0.79 6.06
C MET A 61 -18.57 1.02 7.41
N PHE A 62 -17.95 2.19 7.60
CA PHE A 62 -17.12 2.50 8.76
C PHE A 62 -17.85 3.24 9.89
N ASP A 63 -19.14 3.57 9.72
CA ASP A 63 -19.89 4.43 10.66
C ASP A 63 -19.98 3.88 12.09
N LYS A 64 -19.94 2.55 12.25
CA LYS A 64 -20.13 1.84 13.54
C LYS A 64 -19.01 0.83 13.82
N MET A 65 -17.79 1.17 13.41
CA MET A 65 -16.61 0.31 13.52
C MET A 65 -15.66 0.80 14.63
N ASP A 66 -16.19 1.01 15.83
CA ASP A 66 -15.43 1.58 16.96
C ASP A 66 -14.27 0.69 17.43
N ALA A 67 -14.32 -0.63 17.18
CA ALA A 67 -13.27 -1.58 17.54
C ALA A 67 -12.18 -1.74 16.46
N PHE A 68 -12.32 -1.03 15.34
CA PHE A 68 -11.52 -1.26 14.15
C PHE A 68 -10.12 -0.65 14.26
N ALA A 69 -9.10 -1.49 14.16
CA ALA A 69 -7.71 -1.14 14.47
C ALA A 69 -6.79 -1.14 13.24
N PHE A 70 -7.08 -1.96 12.22
CA PHE A 70 -6.20 -2.15 11.06
C PHE A 70 -6.98 -2.12 9.75
N LEU A 71 -6.64 -1.16 8.89
CA LEU A 71 -7.13 -1.07 7.51
C LEU A 71 -5.97 -1.22 6.54
N HIS A 72 -6.07 -2.21 5.65
CA HIS A 72 -5.19 -2.35 4.50
C HIS A 72 -6.04 -2.50 3.23
N LEU A 73 -5.94 -1.52 2.33
CA LEU A 73 -6.48 -1.57 0.98
C LEU A 73 -5.34 -1.51 -0.03
N GLY A 74 -5.19 -2.55 -0.85
CA GLY A 74 -4.12 -2.69 -1.82
C GLY A 74 -4.66 -3.01 -3.22
N ILE A 75 -4.14 -2.33 -4.24
CA ILE A 75 -4.44 -2.62 -5.65
C ILE A 75 -5.95 -2.53 -5.94
N HIS A 76 -6.48 -1.31 -5.85
CA HIS A 76 -7.85 -0.99 -6.26
C HIS A 76 -7.84 0.27 -7.13
N PRO A 77 -7.35 0.16 -8.38
CA PRO A 77 -7.07 1.33 -9.21
C PRO A 77 -8.31 2.14 -9.57
N MET A 78 -9.51 1.54 -9.52
CA MET A 78 -10.77 2.15 -9.98
C MET A 78 -11.55 2.86 -8.87
N ILE A 79 -11.17 2.75 -7.59
CA ILE A 79 -11.91 3.40 -6.49
C ILE A 79 -11.68 4.91 -6.55
N PRO A 80 -12.72 5.74 -6.78
CA PRO A 80 -12.56 7.19 -6.80
C PRO A 80 -12.66 7.82 -5.42
N VAL A 81 -13.40 7.20 -4.50
CA VAL A 81 -13.73 7.75 -3.17
C VAL A 81 -13.77 6.64 -2.13
N LEU A 82 -13.19 6.90 -0.96
CA LEU A 82 -13.29 6.03 0.21
C LEU A 82 -14.44 6.46 1.15
N PRO A 83 -15.07 5.53 1.89
CA PRO A 83 -16.06 5.88 2.91
C PRO A 83 -15.44 6.75 4.01
N SER A 84 -16.28 7.54 4.69
CA SER A 84 -15.82 8.40 5.78
C SER A 84 -15.13 7.61 6.90
N PHE A 85 -14.02 8.13 7.41
CA PHE A 85 -13.30 7.55 8.56
C PHE A 85 -13.84 8.01 9.92
N LYS A 86 -14.98 8.71 9.95
CA LYS A 86 -15.56 9.28 11.18
C LYS A 86 -15.78 8.25 12.30
N GLY A 87 -16.17 7.02 11.96
CA GLY A 87 -16.40 5.94 12.93
C GLY A 87 -15.14 5.14 13.31
N LEU A 88 -13.97 5.42 12.72
CA LEU A 88 -12.73 4.66 12.94
C LEU A 88 -11.90 5.18 14.13
N THR A 89 -12.55 5.40 15.27
CA THR A 89 -11.96 6.06 16.46
C THR A 89 -10.83 5.27 17.13
N SER A 90 -10.79 3.94 16.93
CA SER A 90 -9.73 3.06 17.46
C SER A 90 -8.68 2.65 16.43
N LEU A 91 -8.69 3.25 15.23
CA LEU A 91 -7.76 2.88 14.17
C LEU A 91 -6.32 3.12 14.62
N LYS A 92 -5.46 2.12 14.46
CA LYS A 92 -4.03 2.16 14.81
C LYS A 92 -3.14 2.16 13.58
N SER A 93 -3.53 1.45 12.52
CA SER A 93 -2.76 1.35 11.29
C SER A 93 -3.63 1.54 10.07
N LEU A 94 -3.20 2.44 9.19
CA LEU A 94 -3.80 2.69 7.89
C LEU A 94 -2.76 2.43 6.79
N THR A 95 -3.06 1.51 5.89
CA THR A 95 -2.27 1.27 4.68
C THR A 95 -3.16 1.39 3.45
N LEU A 96 -2.84 2.34 2.57
CA LEU A 96 -3.49 2.51 1.27
C LEU A 96 -2.43 2.42 0.17
N ALA A 97 -2.57 1.45 -0.72
CA ALA A 97 -1.59 1.21 -1.78
C ALA A 97 -2.26 1.02 -3.13
N LEU A 98 -1.73 1.68 -4.17
CA LEU A 98 -2.14 1.50 -5.57
C LEU A 98 -3.65 1.78 -5.78
N LEU A 99 -4.11 2.94 -5.29
CA LEU A 99 -5.45 3.48 -5.52
C LEU A 99 -5.33 4.65 -6.53
N PHE A 100 -5.25 4.31 -7.82
CA PHE A 100 -4.88 5.27 -8.88
C PHE A 100 -5.97 6.26 -9.27
N SER A 101 -7.24 5.97 -8.98
CA SER A 101 -8.35 6.89 -9.21
C SER A 101 -8.79 7.65 -7.96
N LEU A 102 -8.20 7.39 -6.79
CA LEU A 102 -8.66 8.01 -5.54
C LEU A 102 -8.46 9.53 -5.59
N GLU A 103 -9.55 10.28 -5.55
CA GLU A 103 -9.54 11.73 -5.75
C GLU A 103 -9.01 12.47 -4.51
N GLU A 104 -9.42 12.03 -3.32
CA GLU A 104 -9.03 12.59 -2.04
C GLU A 104 -8.95 11.54 -0.94
N LEU A 105 -8.19 11.85 0.11
CA LEU A 105 -8.20 11.07 1.34
C LEU A 105 -9.34 11.55 2.24
N PRO A 106 -10.10 10.65 2.90
CA PRO A 106 -11.09 11.05 3.90
C PRO A 106 -10.45 11.86 5.03
N SER A 107 -11.26 12.68 5.71
CA SER A 107 -10.81 13.42 6.91
C SER A 107 -10.23 12.49 7.98
N PHE A 108 -9.13 12.91 8.58
CA PHE A 108 -8.45 12.20 9.67
C PHE A 108 -8.79 12.77 11.06
N GLU A 109 -9.78 13.67 11.15
CA GLU A 109 -10.18 14.37 12.38
C GLU A 109 -10.36 13.43 13.59
N ASN A 110 -11.00 12.27 13.39
CA ASN A 110 -11.31 11.32 14.46
C ASN A 110 -10.25 10.22 14.69
N LEU A 111 -9.14 10.25 13.95
CA LEU A 111 -8.12 9.20 13.95
C LEU A 111 -7.08 9.37 15.08
N HIS A 112 -7.52 9.69 16.29
CA HIS A 112 -6.66 10.04 17.43
C HIS A 112 -5.70 8.93 17.88
N ASN A 113 -6.02 7.67 17.54
CA ASN A 113 -5.26 6.49 17.94
C ASN A 113 -4.30 5.96 16.88
N VAL A 114 -4.21 6.61 15.71
CA VAL A 114 -3.37 6.10 14.62
C VAL A 114 -1.90 6.23 14.98
N GLU A 115 -1.21 5.10 14.93
CA GLU A 115 0.22 4.95 15.22
C GLU A 115 1.03 4.83 13.92
N ARG A 116 0.42 4.30 12.85
CA ARG A 116 1.07 4.07 11.54
C ARG A 116 0.19 4.48 10.37
N ILE A 117 0.75 5.26 9.46
CA ILE A 117 0.17 5.56 8.14
C ILE A 117 1.18 5.19 7.06
N VAL A 118 0.74 4.40 6.08
CA VAL A 118 1.50 4.08 4.87
C VAL A 118 0.63 4.37 3.66
N LEU A 119 1.09 5.29 2.82
CA LEU A 119 0.47 5.60 1.53
C LEU A 119 1.45 5.20 0.43
N THR A 120 0.99 4.50 -0.60
CA THR A 120 1.89 4.05 -1.67
C THR A 120 1.22 4.22 -3.01
N SER A 121 1.85 5.00 -3.90
CA SER A 121 1.37 5.21 -5.27
C SER A 121 -0.10 5.67 -5.34
N LEU A 122 -0.42 6.73 -4.58
CA LEU A 122 -1.71 7.43 -4.64
C LEU A 122 -1.59 8.63 -5.60
N VAL A 123 -1.46 8.34 -6.89
CA VAL A 123 -0.87 9.25 -7.88
C VAL A 123 -1.74 10.48 -8.22
N THR A 124 -3.03 10.44 -7.93
CA THR A 124 -4.02 11.51 -8.14
C THR A 124 -4.14 12.48 -6.97
N ILE A 125 -3.69 12.07 -5.77
CA ILE A 125 -3.83 12.88 -4.57
C ILE A 125 -2.90 14.09 -4.64
N VAL A 126 -3.48 15.28 -4.47
CA VAL A 126 -2.78 16.58 -4.56
C VAL A 126 -2.53 17.23 -3.21
N SER A 127 -3.24 16.80 -2.17
CA SER A 127 -3.19 17.36 -0.82
C SER A 127 -3.33 16.25 0.22
N LEU A 128 -3.01 16.56 1.48
CA LEU A 128 -3.23 15.67 2.61
C LEU A 128 -4.30 16.27 3.54
N PRO A 129 -5.12 15.43 4.21
CA PRO A 129 -6.08 15.90 5.20
C PRO A 129 -5.37 16.47 6.43
N ASP A 130 -6.11 17.15 7.31
CA ASP A 130 -5.54 17.71 8.53
C ASP A 130 -4.97 16.58 9.43
N LEU A 131 -3.67 16.68 9.73
CA LEU A 131 -2.93 15.70 10.54
C LEU A 131 -2.77 16.15 11.99
N THR A 132 -3.30 17.31 12.37
CA THR A 132 -3.10 17.93 13.70
C THR A 132 -3.55 17.01 14.84
N HIS A 133 -4.57 16.18 14.61
CA HIS A 133 -5.15 15.29 15.62
C HIS A 133 -4.40 13.96 15.80
N LEU A 134 -3.38 13.67 14.97
CA LEU A 134 -2.63 12.41 14.97
C LEU A 134 -1.52 12.38 16.03
N THR A 135 -1.90 12.58 17.30
CA THR A 135 -0.94 12.76 18.41
C THR A 135 -0.16 11.49 18.75
N ARG A 136 -0.66 10.30 18.39
CA ARG A 136 -0.02 8.99 18.62
C ARG A 136 0.78 8.47 17.43
N LEU A 137 0.85 9.23 16.34
CA LEU A 137 1.56 8.82 15.13
C LEU A 137 3.04 8.61 15.45
N THR A 138 3.55 7.42 15.16
CA THR A 138 4.96 7.04 15.31
C THR A 138 5.64 6.77 13.97
N ASN A 139 4.86 6.41 12.96
CA ASN A 139 5.35 6.14 11.62
C ASN A 139 4.41 6.71 10.55
N PHE A 140 4.95 7.57 9.70
CA PHE A 140 4.27 8.04 8.50
C PHE A 140 5.21 7.90 7.32
N ALA A 141 4.81 7.06 6.37
CA ALA A 141 5.53 6.85 5.14
C ALA A 141 4.62 7.06 3.94
N VAL A 142 5.13 7.78 2.95
CA VAL A 142 4.59 7.86 1.61
C VAL A 142 5.68 7.34 0.69
N ALA A 143 5.37 6.27 -0.03
CA ALA A 143 6.23 5.78 -1.09
C ALA A 143 5.66 6.23 -2.44
N ASP A 144 6.56 6.48 -3.39
CA ASP A 144 6.25 6.90 -4.75
C ASP A 144 5.81 8.37 -4.88
N ARG A 145 4.89 8.67 -5.81
CA ARG A 145 4.44 10.04 -6.08
C ARG A 145 3.47 10.56 -5.00
N GLY A 146 3.85 11.67 -4.38
CA GLY A 146 2.94 12.59 -3.69
C GLY A 146 3.12 14.00 -4.25
N SER A 147 2.18 14.50 -5.06
CA SER A 147 2.36 15.81 -5.72
C SER A 147 2.32 16.98 -4.73
N TRP A 148 1.77 16.77 -3.52
CA TRP A 148 1.87 17.71 -2.39
C TRP A 148 3.32 18.08 -2.01
N CYS A 149 4.29 17.26 -2.38
CA CYS A 149 5.72 17.55 -2.17
C CYS A 149 6.26 18.69 -3.04
N CYS A 150 5.53 19.12 -4.07
CA CYS A 150 6.04 20.06 -5.07
C CYS A 150 4.98 20.96 -5.71
N ASN A 151 3.69 20.70 -5.53
CA ASN A 151 2.61 21.51 -6.12
C ASN A 151 2.28 22.77 -5.29
N GLY A 152 3.05 23.09 -4.26
CA GLY A 152 2.79 24.22 -3.36
C GLY A 152 1.90 23.89 -2.14
N PHE A 153 1.65 22.61 -1.84
CA PHE A 153 0.98 22.20 -0.60
C PHE A 153 1.90 22.38 0.62
N LEU A 154 3.12 21.81 0.58
CA LEU A 154 4.08 21.87 1.69
C LEU A 154 4.85 23.20 1.81
N GLY A 155 4.75 24.09 0.82
CA GLY A 155 5.57 25.29 0.71
C GLY A 155 5.46 25.91 -0.68
N ASP A 156 6.58 26.38 -1.21
CA ASP A 156 6.62 26.90 -2.57
C ASP A 156 6.41 25.80 -3.61
N CYS A 157 5.77 26.15 -4.73
CA CYS A 157 5.61 25.23 -5.84
C CYS A 157 6.93 25.07 -6.60
N ASP A 158 7.36 23.82 -6.80
CA ASP A 158 8.54 23.45 -7.58
C ASP A 158 8.18 22.32 -8.58
N LEU A 159 7.70 22.71 -9.75
CA LEU A 159 7.37 21.76 -10.83
C LEU A 159 8.61 21.07 -11.43
N SER A 160 9.82 21.49 -11.04
CA SER A 160 11.05 20.79 -11.42
C SER A 160 11.28 19.53 -10.58
N SER A 161 10.62 19.37 -9.44
CA SER A 161 10.69 18.15 -8.62
C SER A 161 10.21 16.92 -9.39
N PRO A 162 10.87 15.76 -9.25
CA PRO A 162 10.43 14.52 -9.91
C PRO A 162 9.00 14.12 -9.54
N HIS A 163 8.53 14.49 -8.34
CA HIS A 163 7.16 14.23 -7.87
C HIS A 163 6.07 14.98 -8.66
N CYS A 164 6.43 16.04 -9.39
CA CYS A 164 5.49 16.85 -10.19
C CYS A 164 5.67 16.66 -11.70
N ARG A 165 6.73 15.98 -12.15
CA ARG A 165 6.92 15.67 -13.57
C ARG A 165 6.05 14.47 -14.00
N LEU A 166 6.08 14.17 -15.30
CA LEU A 166 5.51 12.93 -15.84
C LEU A 166 6.10 11.73 -15.08
N HIS A 167 5.25 10.87 -14.55
CA HIS A 167 5.71 9.74 -13.74
C HIS A 167 6.31 8.64 -14.65
N PRO A 168 7.56 8.19 -14.42
CA PRO A 168 8.24 7.28 -15.33
C PRO A 168 7.67 5.85 -15.32
N LEU A 169 7.08 5.41 -14.20
CA LEU A 169 6.45 4.09 -14.09
C LEU A 169 4.98 4.09 -14.53
N TRP A 170 4.15 4.91 -13.87
CA TRP A 170 2.70 4.93 -14.10
C TRP A 170 2.23 5.80 -15.28
N GLY A 171 3.11 6.62 -15.88
CA GLY A 171 2.71 7.54 -16.94
C GLY A 171 1.77 8.67 -16.49
N THR A 172 1.57 8.85 -15.18
CA THR A 172 0.71 9.91 -14.64
C THR A 172 1.21 11.28 -15.09
N PRO A 173 0.34 12.15 -15.64
CA PRO A 173 0.73 13.47 -16.17
C PRO A 173 1.46 14.36 -15.15
N ALA A 174 2.18 15.37 -15.64
CA ALA A 174 2.78 16.38 -14.78
C ALA A 174 1.71 17.11 -13.95
N ALA A 175 2.03 17.42 -12.70
CA ALA A 175 1.16 18.17 -11.80
C ALA A 175 1.27 19.68 -12.08
N SER A 176 0.26 20.42 -11.63
CA SER A 176 0.22 21.89 -11.66
C SER A 176 0.35 22.45 -10.25
N CYS A 177 0.80 23.70 -10.13
CA CYS A 177 0.79 24.39 -8.84
C CYS A 177 -0.65 24.61 -8.37
N LEU A 178 -0.88 24.44 -7.06
CA LEU A 178 -2.11 24.84 -6.40
C LEU A 178 -2.23 26.37 -6.44
N ALA A 179 -3.46 26.87 -6.58
CA ALA A 179 -3.71 28.31 -6.69
C ALA A 179 -3.32 29.06 -5.40
N VAL A 180 -2.65 30.21 -5.53
CA VAL A 180 -2.17 30.99 -4.36
C VAL A 180 -3.33 31.43 -3.45
N ASN A 181 -4.48 31.80 -4.02
CA ASN A 181 -5.65 32.32 -3.30
C ASN A 181 -6.71 31.25 -2.96
N ARG A 182 -6.40 29.97 -3.06
CA ARG A 182 -7.32 28.86 -2.72
C ARG A 182 -7.76 28.89 -1.26
N THR A 183 -8.97 28.47 -0.97
CA THR A 183 -9.48 28.31 0.42
C THR A 183 -9.43 26.87 0.91
N ASP A 184 -9.36 25.95 -0.04
CA ASP A 184 -9.27 24.49 0.06
C ASP A 184 -7.81 24.00 -0.01
N ASP A 185 -7.61 22.74 0.40
CA ASP A 185 -6.33 22.03 0.39
C ASP A 185 -5.18 22.68 1.19
N ARG A 186 -5.45 23.68 2.04
CA ARG A 186 -4.38 24.38 2.78
C ARG A 186 -4.01 23.57 4.03
N PRO A 187 -2.74 23.18 4.21
CA PRO A 187 -2.34 22.52 5.44
C PRO A 187 -2.47 23.49 6.61
N THR A 188 -3.03 23.00 7.71
CA THR A 188 -3.01 23.73 8.99
C THR A 188 -1.58 23.81 9.51
N ARG A 189 -1.33 24.71 10.47
CA ARG A 189 -0.03 24.80 11.13
C ARG A 189 0.37 23.46 11.78
N GLY A 190 -0.56 22.79 12.45
CA GLY A 190 -0.33 21.47 13.06
C GLY A 190 0.00 20.40 12.01
N THR A 191 -0.68 20.43 10.87
CA THR A 191 -0.34 19.56 9.72
C THR A 191 1.09 19.79 9.24
N LEU A 192 1.52 21.04 9.05
CA LEU A 192 2.89 21.35 8.63
C LEU A 192 3.94 20.85 9.66
N GLU A 193 3.64 20.98 10.95
CA GLU A 193 4.52 20.48 12.02
C GLU A 193 4.66 18.95 11.98
N VAL A 194 3.56 18.22 11.75
CA VAL A 194 3.58 16.75 11.56
C VAL A 194 4.37 16.37 10.31
N LEU A 195 4.13 17.02 9.18
CA LEU A 195 4.81 16.71 7.91
C LEU A 195 6.31 17.01 7.98
N LYS A 196 6.71 18.08 8.67
CA LYS A 196 8.12 18.37 8.95
C LYS A 196 8.77 17.29 9.81
N LYS A 197 8.06 16.75 10.82
CA LYS A 197 8.57 15.65 11.66
C LYS A 197 8.85 14.38 10.85
N TYR A 198 8.06 14.11 9.81
CA TYR A 198 8.16 12.90 8.98
C TYR A 198 8.74 13.14 7.58
N SER A 199 9.43 14.26 7.35
CA SER A 199 9.89 14.70 6.02
C SER A 199 10.66 13.63 5.24
N ASN A 200 11.53 12.88 5.91
CA ASN A 200 12.32 11.81 5.30
C ASN A 200 11.48 10.64 4.74
N GLY A 201 10.27 10.45 5.27
CA GLY A 201 9.40 9.35 4.91
C GLY A 201 8.31 9.68 3.90
N ILE A 202 8.04 10.97 3.61
CA ILE A 202 6.83 11.38 2.88
C ILE A 202 7.07 11.99 1.48
N CYS A 203 8.31 12.40 1.18
CA CYS A 203 8.71 12.98 -0.10
C CYS A 203 10.03 12.33 -0.58
N GLY A 204 10.06 10.99 -0.50
CA GLY A 204 11.23 10.17 -0.79
C GLY A 204 11.50 10.00 -2.29
N ALA A 205 12.20 8.93 -2.66
CA ALA A 205 12.39 8.61 -4.07
C ALA A 205 11.10 8.04 -4.70
N LEU A 206 10.94 8.29 -6.00
CA LEU A 206 9.88 7.65 -6.79
C LEU A 206 10.16 6.15 -6.93
N ILE A 207 9.09 5.38 -7.12
CA ILE A 207 9.19 4.00 -7.57
C ILE A 207 9.47 4.01 -9.07
N LEU A 208 10.61 3.45 -9.45
CA LEU A 208 11.07 3.40 -10.83
C LEU A 208 10.77 2.04 -11.47
N PRO A 209 10.67 1.96 -12.81
CA PRO A 209 10.63 0.67 -13.51
C PRO A 209 11.75 -0.27 -13.04
N GLY A 210 11.41 -1.54 -12.80
CA GLY A 210 12.33 -2.56 -12.29
C GLY A 210 12.59 -2.53 -10.77
N THR A 211 11.95 -1.61 -10.03
CA THR A 211 12.02 -1.57 -8.55
C THR A 211 10.75 -2.08 -7.86
N ALA A 212 9.63 -2.18 -8.60
CA ALA A 212 8.38 -2.74 -8.12
C ALA A 212 8.12 -4.10 -8.77
N GLU A 213 7.76 -5.08 -7.94
CA GLU A 213 7.43 -6.43 -8.41
C GLU A 213 6.10 -6.41 -9.15
N GLY A 214 6.14 -6.85 -10.43
CA GLY A 214 4.94 -7.09 -11.23
C GLY A 214 4.21 -8.38 -10.83
N PRO A 215 3.08 -8.69 -11.48
CA PRO A 215 2.43 -9.98 -11.30
C PRO A 215 3.37 -11.13 -11.74
N PRO A 216 3.30 -12.30 -11.10
CA PRO A 216 4.02 -13.49 -11.55
C PRO A 216 3.75 -13.77 -13.02
N THR A 217 4.81 -14.10 -13.77
CA THR A 217 4.70 -14.56 -15.15
C THR A 217 4.89 -16.07 -15.19
N GLU A 218 4.27 -16.75 -16.16
CA GLU A 218 4.45 -18.20 -16.35
C GLU A 218 5.95 -18.55 -16.47
N VAL A 219 6.67 -17.82 -17.33
CA VAL A 219 8.12 -17.95 -17.51
C VAL A 219 8.89 -17.74 -16.20
N GLY A 220 8.52 -16.74 -15.40
CA GLY A 220 9.14 -16.48 -14.11
C GLY A 220 8.86 -17.56 -13.08
N MET A 221 7.64 -18.12 -13.06
CA MET A 221 7.25 -19.20 -12.16
C MET A 221 7.92 -20.53 -12.53
N ASP A 222 8.04 -20.83 -13.82
CA ASP A 222 8.67 -22.05 -14.33
C ASP A 222 10.16 -22.14 -13.94
N GLN A 223 10.88 -21.02 -14.03
CA GLN A 223 12.28 -20.95 -13.57
C GLN A 223 12.42 -21.28 -12.09
N CYS A 224 11.42 -20.92 -11.29
CA CYS A 224 11.44 -21.09 -9.85
C CYS A 224 10.96 -22.44 -9.38
N ASN A 225 10.04 -23.09 -10.13
CA ASN A 225 9.49 -24.40 -9.80
C ASN A 225 9.10 -24.52 -8.31
N GLY A 226 8.41 -23.49 -7.80
CA GLY A 226 7.97 -23.42 -6.40
C GLY A 226 9.08 -23.30 -5.34
N THR A 227 10.33 -23.01 -5.73
CA THR A 227 11.48 -22.95 -4.80
C THR A 227 11.88 -21.49 -4.52
N LEU A 228 11.78 -21.05 -3.27
CA LEU A 228 12.25 -19.74 -2.82
C LEU A 228 13.77 -19.62 -2.85
N TYR A 229 14.27 -18.38 -2.98
CA TYR A 229 15.66 -17.94 -2.87
C TYR A 229 16.66 -18.52 -3.88
N ARG A 230 16.18 -19.36 -4.79
CA ARG A 230 16.95 -19.83 -5.94
C ARG A 230 17.28 -18.67 -6.87
N GLN A 231 18.50 -18.64 -7.40
CA GLN A 231 18.89 -17.71 -8.46
C GLN A 231 18.15 -18.05 -9.76
N CYS A 232 17.60 -17.03 -10.41
CA CYS A 232 16.90 -17.11 -11.69
C CYS A 232 17.37 -15.98 -12.62
N GLN A 233 16.82 -15.90 -13.84
CA GLN A 233 17.28 -14.99 -14.88
C GLN A 233 16.16 -14.07 -15.36
N VAL A 234 16.42 -12.76 -15.34
CA VAL A 234 15.61 -11.72 -15.97
C VAL A 234 16.49 -10.95 -16.96
N PRO A 235 16.13 -10.86 -18.26
CA PRO A 235 16.95 -10.16 -19.25
C PRO A 235 17.27 -8.71 -18.83
N GLY A 236 18.55 -8.35 -18.87
CA GLY A 236 19.03 -7.01 -18.51
C GLY A 236 19.33 -6.79 -17.02
N HIS A 237 19.08 -7.80 -16.16
CA HIS A 237 19.36 -7.71 -14.73
C HIS A 237 20.49 -8.68 -14.33
N PRO A 238 21.49 -8.24 -13.56
CA PRO A 238 22.64 -9.07 -13.19
C PRO A 238 22.28 -10.14 -12.15
N GLU A 239 21.32 -9.85 -11.29
CA GLU A 239 20.83 -10.76 -10.25
C GLU A 239 19.32 -10.75 -10.25
N ALA A 240 18.73 -11.95 -10.16
CA ALA A 240 17.31 -12.14 -9.91
C ALA A 240 17.11 -13.37 -9.02
N MET A 241 16.05 -13.34 -8.21
CA MET A 241 15.77 -14.35 -7.21
C MET A 241 14.32 -14.80 -7.28
N CYS A 242 14.12 -16.10 -7.12
CA CYS A 242 12.80 -16.67 -6.92
C CYS A 242 12.24 -16.22 -5.57
N TYR A 243 11.19 -15.41 -5.62
CA TYR A 243 10.61 -14.81 -4.43
C TYR A 243 9.08 -14.84 -4.51
N ASN A 244 8.44 -14.89 -3.35
CA ASN A 244 7.01 -14.72 -3.22
C ASN A 244 6.72 -13.27 -2.82
N ALA A 245 6.54 -12.43 -3.83
CA ALA A 245 6.03 -11.09 -3.66
C ALA A 245 4.55 -11.12 -3.25
N ARG A 246 4.19 -10.49 -2.13
CA ARG A 246 2.78 -10.22 -1.75
C ARG A 246 1.87 -11.47 -1.68
N PHE A 247 2.38 -12.62 -1.27
CA PHE A 247 1.63 -13.90 -1.24
C PHE A 247 1.17 -14.41 -2.62
N MET A 248 1.78 -13.92 -3.71
CA MET A 248 1.55 -14.44 -5.06
C MET A 248 2.35 -15.73 -5.33
N GLY A 249 2.26 -16.27 -6.54
CA GLY A 249 3.10 -17.40 -6.96
C GLY A 249 4.59 -17.05 -6.87
N ILE A 250 5.43 -18.04 -6.53
CA ILE A 250 6.89 -17.86 -6.52
C ILE A 250 7.34 -17.67 -7.96
N SER A 251 7.82 -16.47 -8.26
CA SER A 251 8.27 -16.08 -9.59
C SER A 251 9.65 -15.45 -9.50
N CYS A 252 10.38 -15.51 -10.62
CA CYS A 252 11.65 -14.82 -10.75
C CYS A 252 11.43 -13.31 -10.64
N SER A 253 12.16 -12.66 -9.73
CA SER A 253 12.07 -11.23 -9.43
C SER A 253 13.47 -10.61 -9.49
N GLU A 254 13.59 -9.53 -10.26
CA GLU A 254 14.79 -8.69 -10.37
C GLU A 254 14.94 -7.67 -9.24
N ASN A 255 14.01 -7.66 -8.28
CA ASN A 255 14.01 -6.69 -7.21
C ASN A 255 15.22 -6.90 -6.28
N PRO A 256 16.10 -5.90 -6.11
CA PRO A 256 17.29 -6.05 -5.27
C PRO A 256 16.96 -6.10 -3.77
N HIS A 257 15.79 -5.60 -3.34
CA HIS A 257 15.46 -5.49 -1.92
C HIS A 257 15.22 -6.85 -1.24
N PRO A 258 14.41 -7.78 -1.79
CA PRO A 258 14.33 -9.14 -1.26
C PRO A 258 15.67 -9.88 -1.25
N ILE A 259 16.52 -9.67 -2.27
CA ILE A 259 17.85 -10.28 -2.36
C ILE A 259 18.74 -9.82 -1.20
N GLU A 260 18.84 -8.50 -1.00
CA GLU A 260 19.62 -7.90 0.07
C GLU A 260 19.05 -8.26 1.46
N MET A 261 17.73 -8.32 1.59
CA MET A 261 17.05 -8.77 2.81
C MET A 261 17.45 -10.22 3.13
N ARG A 262 17.44 -11.13 2.16
CA ARG A 262 17.83 -12.54 2.38
C ARG A 262 19.31 -12.68 2.70
N ARG A 263 20.21 -11.95 2.03
CA ARG A 263 21.65 -11.89 2.38
C ARG A 263 21.86 -11.51 3.85
N ARG A 264 21.13 -10.50 4.34
CA ARG A 264 21.19 -10.08 5.75
C ARG A 264 20.62 -11.11 6.72
N GLN A 265 19.56 -11.81 6.33
CA GLN A 265 18.99 -12.91 7.12
C GLN A 265 20.02 -14.03 7.30
N ILE A 266 20.67 -14.46 6.21
CA ILE A 266 21.72 -15.47 6.21
C ILE A 266 22.89 -15.04 7.11
N LEU A 267 23.42 -13.84 6.88
CA LEU A 267 24.56 -13.31 7.64
C LEU A 267 24.29 -13.25 9.16
N ARG A 268 23.05 -12.95 9.55
CA ARG A 268 22.64 -12.82 10.96
C ARG A 268 22.10 -14.12 11.57
N GLY A 269 21.94 -15.18 10.78
CA GLY A 269 21.34 -16.44 11.23
C GLY A 269 19.89 -16.28 11.70
N VAL A 270 19.10 -15.41 11.06
CA VAL A 270 17.69 -15.15 11.43
C VAL A 270 16.73 -15.62 10.33
N GLY A 271 15.56 -16.13 10.73
CA GLY A 271 14.56 -16.68 9.81
C GLY A 271 14.82 -18.15 9.46
N GLU A 272 14.31 -18.59 8.31
CA GLU A 272 14.51 -19.98 7.85
C GLU A 272 15.99 -20.24 7.54
N PRO A 273 16.55 -21.39 7.99
CA PRO A 273 17.90 -21.82 7.63
C PRO A 273 18.11 -21.80 6.12
N CYS A 274 19.25 -21.30 5.68
CA CYS A 274 19.54 -21.22 4.26
C CYS A 274 19.94 -22.56 3.68
N HIS A 275 19.61 -22.78 2.41
CA HIS A 275 19.95 -23.99 1.68
C HIS A 275 21.35 -23.86 1.05
N PRO A 276 22.32 -24.70 1.43
CA PRO A 276 23.75 -24.50 1.12
C PRO A 276 24.06 -24.49 -0.38
N ILE A 277 23.26 -25.19 -1.20
CA ILE A 277 23.48 -25.25 -2.65
C ILE A 277 22.74 -24.13 -3.38
N ARG A 278 21.49 -23.85 -2.99
CA ARG A 278 20.59 -22.96 -3.75
C ARG A 278 20.78 -21.51 -3.39
N GLU A 279 21.24 -21.26 -2.17
CA GLU A 279 21.46 -19.93 -1.60
C GLU A 279 22.97 -19.64 -1.42
N ALA A 280 23.85 -20.48 -1.98
CA ALA A 280 25.30 -20.25 -1.98
C ALA A 280 25.65 -18.85 -2.53
N TRP A 281 24.98 -18.44 -3.60
CA TRP A 281 25.13 -17.14 -4.25
C TRP A 281 24.68 -15.96 -3.36
N LEU A 282 23.94 -16.22 -2.28
CA LEU A 282 23.53 -15.25 -1.27
C LEU A 282 24.47 -15.26 -0.05
N GLY A 283 25.55 -16.05 -0.07
CA GLY A 283 26.49 -16.19 1.05
C GLY A 283 26.12 -17.29 2.04
N CYS A 284 25.24 -18.23 1.67
CA CYS A 284 24.98 -19.41 2.49
C CYS A 284 26.18 -20.35 2.44
N ASN A 285 26.88 -20.48 3.57
CA ASN A 285 27.95 -21.46 3.71
C ASN A 285 27.36 -22.80 4.16
N SER A 286 27.92 -23.91 3.67
CA SER A 286 27.62 -25.22 4.25
C SER A 286 28.11 -25.23 5.71
N PRO A 287 27.37 -25.84 6.65
CA PRO A 287 27.88 -26.06 8.00
C PRO A 287 29.18 -26.87 7.99
#